data_AF-A0A1X1YEK4-F1
#
_entry.id   AF-A0A1X1YEK4-F1
#
_cell.length_a   1.000
_cell.length_b   1.000
_cell.length_c   1.000
_cell.angle_alpha   90.00
_cell.angle_beta   90.00
_cell.angle_gamma   90.00
#
_symmetry.space_group_name_H-M   'P 1'
#
loop_
_entity.id
_entity.type
_entity.pdbx_description
1 polymer ?
#
loop_
_entity_poly.entity_id
_entity_poly.type
_entity_poly.pdbx_seq_one_letter_code
_entity_poly.pdbx_strand_id
1 'polypeptide(L)'
;MTPQQTLGEPGDLTGFPTVAPPKRLLRVCRAGQDTWWFSSDGSGRFDLKAPEGTCYLATDAYAAIREASRLGPVSTAWVEARELRRVSPPDGEARLAATTRQAAGRYGVTTELATVIPYDLSRRWAIAFRARQLDGIRHQLRHDQRARPSGVALFGPAGPAQLDDGTRSPLTTADTDAAGVVVLPPPHSTVLTVVP
;
A
#
# COMPACT_ATOMS: atom_id res chain seq x y z
N MET A 1 -15.29 11.88 -25.26
CA MET A 1 -16.02 12.01 -23.99
C MET A 1 -15.18 11.32 -22.94
N THR A 2 -14.54 12.06 -22.04
CA THR A 2 -13.75 11.45 -20.96
C THR A 2 -14.73 10.77 -20.01
N PRO A 3 -14.57 9.48 -19.66
CA PRO A 3 -15.45 8.84 -18.70
C PRO A 3 -15.44 9.63 -17.40
N GLN A 4 -16.63 10.01 -16.92
CA GLN A 4 -16.79 10.72 -15.67
C GLN A 4 -16.45 9.76 -14.52
N GLN A 5 -15.55 10.19 -13.63
CA GLN A 5 -15.21 9.43 -12.42
C GLN A 5 -16.47 9.27 -11.56
N THR A 6 -16.69 8.06 -11.03
CA THR A 6 -17.80 7.80 -10.09
C THR A 6 -17.42 8.14 -8.66
N LEU A 7 -16.12 8.18 -8.34
CA LEU A 7 -15.64 8.73 -7.09
C LEU A 7 -15.86 10.25 -7.08
N GLY A 8 -16.64 10.73 -6.11
CA GLY A 8 -16.83 12.17 -5.86
C GLY A 8 -15.80 12.74 -4.89
N GLU A 9 -15.86 14.05 -4.69
CA GLU A 9 -15.13 14.74 -3.62
C GLU A 9 -15.58 14.26 -2.23
N PRO A 10 -14.69 14.23 -1.23
CA PRO A 10 -15.09 13.92 0.14
C PRO A 10 -16.03 15.01 0.68
N GLY A 11 -17.21 14.60 1.13
CA GLY A 11 -18.19 15.47 1.81
C GLY A 11 -18.03 15.49 3.34
N ASP A 12 -19.14 15.58 4.08
CA ASP A 12 -19.12 15.41 5.54
C ASP A 12 -18.85 13.94 5.89
N LEU A 13 -17.75 13.70 6.60
CA LEU A 13 -17.29 12.38 7.04
C LEU A 13 -17.65 12.08 8.50
N THR A 14 -18.56 12.83 9.10
CA THR A 14 -19.05 12.56 10.45
C THR A 14 -19.75 11.20 10.50
N GLY A 15 -19.30 10.35 11.43
CA GLY A 15 -19.78 8.97 11.55
C GLY A 15 -19.19 8.00 10.52
N PHE A 16 -18.19 8.41 9.72
CA PHE A 16 -17.54 7.52 8.76
C PHE A 16 -17.04 6.23 9.46
N PRO A 17 -17.30 5.03 8.90
CA PRO A 17 -16.97 3.79 9.57
C PRO A 17 -15.47 3.64 9.79
N THR A 18 -15.07 3.29 11.02
CA THR A 18 -13.68 3.03 11.38
C THR A 18 -13.44 1.58 11.78
N VAL A 19 -12.18 1.14 11.68
CA VAL A 19 -11.74 -0.17 12.15
C VAL A 19 -10.33 -0.07 12.72
N ALA A 20 -10.02 -0.87 13.73
CA ALA A 20 -8.67 -1.03 14.23
C ALA A 20 -7.74 -1.68 13.18
N PRO A 21 -6.42 -1.44 13.22
CA PRO A 21 -5.48 -2.15 12.38
C PRO A 21 -5.45 -3.66 12.70
N PRO A 22 -5.16 -4.51 11.70
CA PRO A 22 -4.78 -5.90 11.96
C PRO A 22 -3.58 -5.96 12.90
N LYS A 23 -3.56 -6.95 13.81
CA LYS A 23 -2.45 -7.18 14.76
C LYS A 23 -1.09 -7.42 14.10
N ARG A 24 -1.08 -7.80 12.83
CA ARG A 24 0.12 -8.05 12.05
C ARG A 24 -0.02 -7.41 10.68
N LEU A 25 1.02 -6.70 10.29
CA LEU A 25 1.16 -6.03 9.01
C LEU A 25 2.47 -6.46 8.36
N LEU A 26 2.52 -6.36 7.03
CA LEU A 26 3.67 -6.74 6.23
C LEU A 26 4.05 -5.64 5.25
N ARG A 27 5.34 -5.56 4.96
CA ARG A 27 5.89 -4.67 3.93
C ARG A 27 7.00 -5.40 3.19
N VAL A 28 7.07 -5.24 1.88
CA VAL A 28 8.25 -5.59 1.11
C VAL A 28 9.09 -4.32 0.96
N CYS A 29 10.33 -4.37 1.46
CA CYS A 29 11.27 -3.26 1.41
C CYS A 29 12.55 -3.70 0.70
N ARG A 30 13.31 -2.75 0.15
CA ARG A 30 14.70 -3.03 -0.21
C ARG A 30 15.52 -3.24 1.06
N ALA A 31 16.45 -4.18 1.05
CA ALA A 31 17.38 -4.37 2.15
C ALA A 31 18.10 -3.05 2.48
N GLY A 32 18.17 -2.70 3.77
CA GLY A 32 18.74 -1.44 4.25
C GLY A 32 17.80 -0.23 4.22
N GLN A 33 16.55 -0.36 3.76
CA GLN A 33 15.54 0.70 3.93
C GLN A 33 14.71 0.50 5.20
N ASP A 34 14.28 1.62 5.80
CA ASP A 34 13.43 1.63 6.98
C ASP A 34 12.05 1.02 6.71
N THR A 35 11.55 0.20 7.65
CA THR A 35 10.19 -0.36 7.55
C THR A 35 9.14 0.76 7.67
N TRP A 36 9.43 1.74 8.51
CA TRP A 36 8.55 2.84 8.88
C TRP A 36 8.94 4.14 8.17
N TRP A 37 8.70 4.17 6.86
CA TRP A 37 8.80 5.38 6.06
C TRP A 37 7.41 5.92 5.72
N PHE A 38 7.14 7.16 6.15
CA PHE A 38 5.91 7.91 5.88
C PHE A 38 6.14 8.86 4.69
N SER A 39 5.69 8.45 3.50
CA SER A 39 5.86 9.23 2.27
C SER A 39 5.02 10.51 2.30
N SER A 40 5.58 11.60 1.77
CA SER A 40 4.87 12.86 1.54
C SER A 40 5.23 13.51 0.20
N ASP A 41 5.86 12.75 -0.70
CA ASP A 41 6.36 13.22 -1.99
C ASP A 41 5.27 13.28 -3.08
N GLY A 42 4.07 12.79 -2.79
CA GLY A 42 2.99 12.74 -3.75
C GLY A 42 3.21 11.69 -4.84
N SER A 43 3.92 10.60 -4.54
CA SER A 43 4.01 9.42 -5.39
C SER A 43 2.94 8.38 -5.05
N GLY A 44 2.54 8.30 -3.77
CA GLY A 44 1.56 7.34 -3.28
C GLY A 44 0.11 7.79 -3.44
N ARG A 45 -0.80 6.83 -3.43
CA ARG A 45 -2.24 7.02 -3.68
C ARG A 45 -2.93 7.85 -2.60
N PHE A 46 -2.49 7.68 -1.37
CA PHE A 46 -3.07 8.32 -0.19
C PHE A 46 -2.06 9.26 0.50
N ASP A 47 -1.01 9.66 -0.22
CA ASP A 47 0.03 10.53 0.34
C ASP A 47 -0.56 11.83 0.84
N LEU A 48 -0.30 12.09 2.12
CA LEU A 48 -0.42 13.41 2.71
C LEU A 48 0.75 14.30 2.27
N LYS A 49 0.61 15.62 2.44
CA LYS A 49 1.70 16.57 2.22
C LYS A 49 2.42 16.83 3.54
N ALA A 50 3.72 17.11 3.45
CA ALA A 50 4.50 17.56 4.60
C ALA A 50 3.78 18.70 5.35
N PRO A 51 3.78 18.70 6.70
CA PRO A 51 4.63 17.90 7.59
C PRO A 51 4.11 16.46 7.86
N GLU A 52 2.98 16.07 7.28
CA GLU A 52 2.42 14.73 7.45
C GLU A 52 2.81 13.80 6.30
N GLY A 53 2.77 12.50 6.54
CA GLY A 53 3.05 11.49 5.55
C GLY A 53 2.24 10.22 5.74
N THR A 54 2.45 9.27 4.84
CA THR A 54 1.67 8.03 4.76
C THR A 54 2.60 6.82 4.65
N CYS A 55 2.46 5.88 5.58
CA CYS A 55 3.18 4.60 5.57
C CYS A 55 2.27 3.50 5.04
N TYR A 56 2.72 2.77 4.01
CA TYR A 56 1.95 1.75 3.32
C TYR A 56 2.35 0.34 3.77
N LEU A 57 1.35 -0.41 4.20
CA LEU A 57 1.48 -1.76 4.74
C LEU A 57 0.41 -2.66 4.13
N ALA A 58 0.68 -3.95 4.11
CA ALA A 58 -0.25 -4.99 3.67
C ALA A 58 -0.62 -5.91 4.82
N THR A 59 -1.68 -6.71 4.66
CA THR A 59 -2.13 -7.65 5.69
C THR A 59 -1.53 -9.05 5.60
N ASP A 60 -0.87 -9.35 4.48
CA ASP A 60 -0.25 -10.64 4.22
C ASP A 60 0.82 -10.53 3.13
N ALA A 61 1.64 -11.57 3.02
CA ALA A 61 2.79 -11.59 2.11
C ALA A 61 2.36 -11.50 0.64
N TYR A 62 1.31 -12.21 0.24
CA TYR A 62 0.78 -12.15 -1.12
C TYR A 62 0.46 -10.69 -1.51
N ALA A 63 -0.28 -9.98 -0.67
CA ALA A 63 -0.67 -8.60 -0.90
C ALA A 63 0.55 -7.66 -0.96
N ALA A 64 1.51 -7.84 -0.03
CA ALA A 64 2.73 -7.05 0.01
C ALA A 64 3.60 -7.22 -1.24
N ILE A 65 3.79 -8.47 -1.69
CA ILE A 65 4.61 -8.82 -2.85
C ILE A 65 3.96 -8.32 -4.15
N ARG A 66 2.64 -8.48 -4.28
CA ARG A 66 1.89 -7.99 -5.44
C ARG A 66 1.95 -6.48 -5.59
N GLU A 67 1.87 -5.77 -4.47
CA GLU A 67 1.98 -4.31 -4.49
C GLU A 67 3.40 -3.85 -4.85
N ALA A 68 4.43 -4.49 -4.28
CA ALA A 68 5.82 -4.15 -4.53
C ALA A 68 6.27 -4.45 -5.97
N SER A 69 5.78 -5.55 -6.56
CA SER A 69 6.07 -5.96 -7.94
C SER A 69 5.26 -5.22 -9.01
N ARG A 70 4.19 -4.50 -8.60
CA ARG A 70 3.30 -3.75 -9.50
C ARG A 70 2.73 -4.61 -10.65
N LEU A 71 2.39 -5.87 -10.36
CA LEU A 71 1.85 -6.87 -11.32
C LEU A 71 2.81 -7.37 -12.41
N GLY A 72 4.03 -6.83 -12.51
CA GLY A 72 4.99 -7.23 -13.54
C GLY A 72 5.84 -8.42 -13.13
N PRO A 73 6.45 -9.14 -14.10
CA PRO A 73 7.54 -10.06 -13.79
C PRO A 73 8.71 -9.29 -13.16
N VAL A 74 9.45 -9.96 -12.28
CA VAL A 74 10.62 -9.41 -11.58
C VAL A 74 11.85 -10.28 -11.84
N SER A 75 13.05 -9.72 -11.69
CA SER A 75 14.29 -10.50 -11.81
C SER A 75 14.66 -11.18 -10.49
N THR A 76 15.50 -12.21 -10.53
CA THR A 76 16.11 -12.79 -9.31
C THR A 76 16.83 -11.73 -8.48
N ALA A 77 17.56 -10.82 -9.12
CA ALA A 77 18.23 -9.70 -8.44
C ALA A 77 17.24 -8.73 -7.76
N TRP A 78 16.03 -8.56 -8.30
CA TRP A 78 14.98 -7.79 -7.64
C TRP A 78 14.55 -8.46 -6.33
N VAL A 79 14.37 -9.78 -6.35
CA VAL A 79 13.99 -10.59 -5.19
C VAL A 79 15.08 -10.55 -4.12
N GLU A 80 16.33 -10.85 -4.50
CA GLU A 80 17.49 -10.89 -3.59
C GLU A 80 17.78 -9.56 -2.89
N ALA A 81 17.48 -8.43 -3.55
CA ALA A 81 17.68 -7.12 -2.97
C ALA A 81 16.59 -6.71 -1.95
N ARG A 82 15.62 -7.58 -1.65
CA ARG A 82 14.42 -7.24 -0.89
C ARG A 82 14.17 -8.20 0.28
N GLU A 83 13.48 -7.67 1.27
CA GLU A 83 13.10 -8.38 2.48
C GLU A 83 11.60 -8.22 2.73
N LEU A 84 11.01 -9.25 3.33
CA LEU A 84 9.68 -9.18 3.90
C LEU A 84 9.80 -8.77 5.37
N ARG A 85 9.22 -7.62 5.70
CA ARG A 85 9.10 -7.10 7.06
C ARG A 85 7.74 -7.46 7.62
N ARG A 86 7.69 -8.00 8.84
CA ARG A 86 6.47 -8.33 9.58
C ARG A 86 6.47 -7.54 10.88
N VAL A 87 5.51 -6.63 11.00
CA VAL A 87 5.43 -5.67 12.11
C VAL A 87 4.06 -5.72 12.78
N SER A 88 4.02 -5.22 14.01
CA SER A 88 2.78 -4.86 14.70
C SER A 88 2.44 -3.39 14.38
N PRO A 89 1.17 -3.00 14.33
CA PRO A 89 0.83 -1.58 14.24
C PRO A 89 1.36 -0.83 15.48
N PRO A 90 1.83 0.44 15.33
CA PRO A 90 2.38 1.20 16.46
C PRO A 90 1.34 1.47 17.55
N ASP A 91 0.09 1.66 17.12
CA ASP A 91 -1.09 1.75 17.98
C ASP A 91 -2.12 0.72 17.52
N GLY A 92 -2.47 -0.20 18.41
CA GLY A 92 -3.46 -1.25 18.16
C GLY A 92 -4.91 -0.74 18.12
N GLU A 93 -5.17 0.44 18.68
CA GLU A 93 -6.49 1.07 18.75
C GLU A 93 -6.66 2.20 17.73
N ALA A 94 -5.68 2.38 16.85
CA ALA A 94 -5.71 3.38 15.78
C ALA A 94 -7.00 3.28 14.95
N ARG A 95 -7.62 4.42 14.65
CA ARG A 95 -8.90 4.51 13.94
C ARG A 95 -8.67 4.66 12.45
N LEU A 96 -8.74 3.55 11.72
CA LEU A 96 -8.58 3.52 10.27
C LEU A 96 -9.92 3.69 9.56
N ALA A 97 -9.99 4.57 8.56
CA ALA A 97 -11.14 4.70 7.68
C ALA A 97 -11.42 3.38 6.95
N ALA A 98 -12.57 2.75 7.19
CA ALA A 98 -12.92 1.44 6.67
C ALA A 98 -13.60 1.53 5.30
N THR A 99 -12.83 1.86 4.26
CA THR A 99 -13.35 2.24 2.93
C THR A 99 -13.99 1.10 2.14
N THR A 100 -13.76 -0.15 2.53
CA THR A 100 -14.37 -1.34 1.90
C THR A 100 -15.65 -1.81 2.59
N ARG A 101 -16.12 -1.11 3.63
CA ARG A 101 -17.39 -1.45 4.31
C ARG A 101 -18.55 -0.87 3.50
N GLN A 102 -19.67 -1.60 3.44
CA GLN A 102 -20.89 -1.13 2.78
C GLN A 102 -21.34 0.25 3.28
N ALA A 103 -21.18 0.52 4.59
CA ALA A 103 -21.51 1.82 5.18
C ALA A 103 -20.71 2.99 4.60
N ALA A 104 -19.49 2.77 4.09
CA ALA A 104 -18.68 3.81 3.46
C ALA A 104 -19.29 4.33 2.16
N GLY A 105 -20.10 3.51 1.47
CA GLY A 105 -20.78 3.91 0.23
C GLY A 105 -21.75 5.08 0.41
N ARG A 106 -22.29 5.27 1.62
CA ARG A 106 -23.17 6.41 1.96
C ARG A 106 -22.45 7.76 1.89
N TYR A 107 -21.13 7.73 1.96
CA TYR A 107 -20.26 8.91 1.90
C TYR A 107 -19.72 9.15 0.47
N GLY A 108 -20.10 8.33 -0.51
CA GLY A 108 -19.60 8.45 -1.88
C GLY A 108 -18.29 7.71 -2.17
N VAL A 109 -17.79 6.90 -1.22
CA VAL A 109 -16.65 6.01 -1.48
C VAL A 109 -17.08 4.88 -2.41
N THR A 110 -16.34 4.71 -3.50
CA THR A 110 -16.46 3.57 -4.43
C THR A 110 -15.14 2.82 -4.53
N THR A 111 -15.13 1.71 -5.27
CA THR A 111 -13.89 0.95 -5.56
C THR A 111 -12.86 1.77 -6.33
N GLU A 112 -13.29 2.86 -7.01
CA GLU A 112 -12.38 3.80 -7.66
C GLU A 112 -11.40 4.43 -6.69
N LEU A 113 -11.71 4.53 -5.39
CA LEU A 113 -10.75 5.02 -4.40
C LEU A 113 -9.44 4.21 -4.42
N ALA A 114 -9.51 2.91 -4.71
CA ALA A 114 -8.36 2.02 -4.82
C ALA A 114 -7.78 1.90 -6.24
N THR A 115 -8.49 2.33 -7.28
CA THR A 115 -8.10 2.09 -8.69
C THR A 115 -7.86 3.36 -9.51
N VAL A 116 -8.45 4.50 -9.13
CA VAL A 116 -8.43 5.76 -9.87
C VAL A 116 -7.00 6.22 -10.15
N ILE A 117 -6.79 6.74 -11.35
CA ILE A 117 -5.62 7.50 -11.77
C ILE A 117 -6.16 8.73 -12.51
N PRO A 118 -5.66 9.94 -12.26
CA PRO A 118 -4.58 10.30 -11.32
C PRO A 118 -4.99 10.29 -9.83
N TYR A 119 -4.01 10.26 -8.93
CA TYR A 119 -4.22 10.08 -7.47
C TYR A 119 -4.71 11.33 -6.73
N ASP A 120 -4.99 12.43 -7.43
CA ASP A 120 -5.38 13.69 -6.80
C ASP A 120 -6.64 13.51 -5.93
N LEU A 121 -7.62 12.76 -6.43
CA LEU A 121 -8.86 12.52 -5.70
C LEU A 121 -8.66 11.62 -4.48
N SER A 122 -7.92 10.51 -4.62
CA SER A 122 -7.62 9.63 -3.47
C SER A 122 -6.80 10.34 -2.39
N ARG A 123 -5.93 11.29 -2.76
CA ARG A 123 -5.20 12.14 -1.81
C ARG A 123 -6.11 13.14 -1.11
N ARG A 124 -7.07 13.76 -1.81
CA ARG A 124 -8.09 14.61 -1.18
C ARG A 124 -8.91 13.85 -0.15
N TRP A 125 -9.26 12.60 -0.45
CA TRP A 125 -9.89 11.70 0.51
C TRP A 125 -8.99 11.41 1.74
N ALA A 126 -7.69 11.16 1.54
CA ALA A 126 -6.75 10.96 2.66
C ALA A 126 -6.65 12.20 3.55
N ILE A 127 -6.56 13.40 2.94
CA ILE A 127 -6.55 14.68 3.66
C ILE A 127 -7.84 14.86 4.46
N ALA A 128 -9.00 14.55 3.86
CA ALA A 128 -10.29 14.66 4.54
C ALA A 128 -10.40 13.70 5.74
N PHE A 129 -9.94 12.45 5.61
CA PHE A 129 -9.86 11.51 6.72
C PHE A 129 -8.94 12.01 7.82
N ARG A 130 -7.77 12.56 7.45
CA ARG A 130 -6.83 13.10 8.42
C ARG A 130 -7.37 14.33 9.16
N ALA A 131 -8.10 15.21 8.47
CA ALA A 131 -8.81 16.33 9.08
C ALA A 131 -9.90 15.90 10.09
N ARG A 132 -10.40 14.66 9.98
CA ARG A 132 -11.29 14.04 10.98
C ARG A 132 -10.54 13.30 12.10
N GLN A 133 -9.23 13.51 12.19
CA GLN A 133 -8.35 12.86 13.18
C GLN A 133 -8.43 11.33 13.10
N LEU A 134 -8.59 10.79 11.89
CA LEU A 134 -8.37 9.37 11.65
C LEU A 134 -6.86 9.12 11.49
N ASP A 135 -6.44 7.92 11.86
CA ASP A 135 -5.03 7.52 11.92
C ASP A 135 -4.56 6.85 10.63
N GLY A 136 -5.46 6.61 9.69
CA GLY A 136 -5.14 6.00 8.41
C GLY A 136 -6.35 5.49 7.67
N ILE A 137 -6.09 4.65 6.67
CA ILE A 137 -7.09 4.08 5.77
C ILE A 137 -6.91 2.57 5.70
N ARG A 138 -8.01 1.83 5.86
CA ARG A 138 -8.10 0.40 5.59
C ARG A 138 -8.76 0.19 4.22
N HIS A 139 -7.96 -0.21 3.23
CA HIS A 139 -8.39 -0.26 1.83
C HIS A 139 -8.01 -1.57 1.13
N GLN A 140 -8.56 -1.78 -0.08
CA GLN A 140 -8.10 -2.82 -1.00
C GLN A 140 -6.85 -2.33 -1.74
N LEU A 141 -5.80 -3.16 -1.78
CA LEU A 141 -4.65 -2.88 -2.65
C LEU A 141 -5.04 -3.09 -4.11
N ARG A 142 -4.57 -2.20 -4.99
CA ARG A 142 -4.92 -2.22 -6.40
C ARG A 142 -4.49 -3.52 -7.10
N HIS A 143 -3.37 -4.08 -6.66
CA HIS A 143 -2.75 -5.24 -7.30
C HIS A 143 -3.17 -6.58 -6.64
N ASP A 144 -4.02 -6.54 -5.60
CA ASP A 144 -4.62 -7.72 -4.98
C ASP A 144 -5.99 -8.04 -5.59
N GLN A 145 -6.10 -9.22 -6.21
CA GLN A 145 -7.28 -9.68 -6.93
C GLN A 145 -8.32 -10.33 -6.01
N ARG A 146 -8.00 -10.58 -4.73
CA ARG A 146 -8.87 -11.32 -3.80
C ARG A 146 -10.02 -10.49 -3.21
N ALA A 147 -10.35 -9.34 -3.83
CA ALA A 147 -11.47 -8.46 -3.50
C ALA A 147 -11.70 -8.25 -1.99
N ARG A 148 -10.62 -7.98 -1.24
CA ARG A 148 -10.65 -7.79 0.21
C ARG A 148 -9.81 -6.58 0.62
N PRO A 149 -10.07 -5.96 1.79
CA PRO A 149 -9.16 -4.96 2.29
C PRO A 149 -7.83 -5.67 2.58
N SER A 150 -6.78 -5.37 1.84
CA SER A 150 -5.46 -5.98 2.00
C SER A 150 -4.36 -4.95 2.25
N GLY A 151 -4.70 -3.66 2.18
CA GLY A 151 -3.81 -2.54 2.44
C GLY A 151 -4.20 -1.73 3.67
N VAL A 152 -3.19 -1.17 4.31
CA VAL A 152 -3.29 -0.16 5.35
C VAL A 152 -2.38 0.99 4.94
N ALA A 153 -2.94 2.20 4.93
CA ALA A 153 -2.18 3.44 4.76
C ALA A 153 -2.25 4.20 6.09
N LEU A 154 -1.19 4.12 6.91
CA LEU A 154 -1.12 4.80 8.21
C LEU A 154 -0.64 6.23 8.04
N PHE A 155 -1.26 7.16 8.75
CA PHE A 155 -0.86 8.56 8.81
C PHE A 155 0.10 8.81 9.97
N GLY A 156 1.04 9.72 9.76
CA GLY A 156 2.03 10.10 10.78
C GLY A 156 2.91 11.25 10.31
N PRO A 157 3.92 11.65 11.10
CA PRO A 157 4.93 12.61 10.67
C PRO A 157 5.66 12.12 9.42
N ALA A 158 5.91 13.01 8.46
CA ALA A 158 6.61 12.65 7.23
C ALA A 158 8.06 12.19 7.49
N GLY A 159 8.52 11.22 6.70
CA GLY A 159 9.89 10.71 6.73
C GLY A 159 10.05 9.43 7.55
N PRO A 160 11.27 9.16 8.04
CA PRO A 160 11.56 7.93 8.78
C PRO A 160 11.04 8.06 10.22
N ALA A 161 10.45 6.99 10.73
CA ALA A 161 10.01 6.90 12.12
C ALA A 161 10.79 5.80 12.85
N GLN A 162 11.20 6.08 14.09
CA GLN A 162 11.84 5.11 14.97
C GLN A 162 10.75 4.31 15.71
N LEU A 163 10.37 3.17 15.13
CA LEU A 163 9.33 2.28 15.64
C LEU A 163 9.83 0.84 15.60
N ASP A 164 9.14 -0.08 16.28
CA ASP A 164 9.51 -1.49 16.25
C ASP A 164 9.47 -2.07 14.83
N ASP A 165 10.63 -2.48 14.32
CA ASP A 165 10.81 -3.08 13.00
C ASP A 165 10.35 -4.54 12.94
N GLY A 166 9.97 -5.13 14.07
CA GLY A 166 9.45 -6.49 14.17
C GLY A 166 10.44 -7.53 13.65
N THR A 167 9.96 -8.41 12.77
CA THR A 167 10.80 -9.47 12.17
C THR A 167 11.06 -9.22 10.70
N ARG A 168 12.29 -9.52 10.26
CA ARG A 168 12.72 -9.45 8.87
C ARG A 168 13.13 -10.83 8.36
N SER A 169 12.76 -11.14 7.13
CA SER A 169 13.24 -12.31 6.41
C SER A 169 13.59 -11.93 4.98
N PRO A 170 14.64 -12.52 4.38
CA PRO A 170 14.88 -12.39 2.94
C PRO A 170 13.63 -12.75 2.15
N LEU A 171 13.34 -12.00 1.08
CA LEU A 171 12.31 -12.41 0.13
C LEU A 171 12.85 -13.54 -0.74
N THR A 172 12.09 -14.61 -0.92
CA THR A 172 12.51 -15.74 -1.77
C THR A 172 11.79 -15.76 -3.11
N THR A 173 12.36 -16.47 -4.08
CA THR A 173 11.69 -16.74 -5.36
C THR A 173 10.41 -17.54 -5.13
N ALA A 174 10.44 -18.52 -4.22
CA ALA A 174 9.28 -19.32 -3.85
C ALA A 174 8.13 -18.45 -3.27
N ASP A 175 8.43 -17.49 -2.39
CA ASP A 175 7.42 -16.54 -1.88
C ASP A 175 6.82 -15.70 -3.01
N THR A 176 7.65 -15.30 -3.97
CA THR A 176 7.29 -14.45 -5.11
C THR A 176 6.40 -15.20 -6.10
N ASP A 177 6.78 -16.43 -6.43
CA ASP A 177 6.00 -17.34 -7.28
C ASP A 177 4.65 -17.70 -6.62
N ALA A 178 4.64 -17.96 -5.31
CA ALA A 178 3.42 -18.21 -4.54
C ALA A 178 2.47 -16.99 -4.51
N ALA A 179 3.01 -15.77 -4.68
CA ALA A 179 2.22 -14.56 -4.86
C ALA A 179 1.69 -14.39 -6.29
N GLY A 180 2.01 -15.30 -7.22
CA GLY A 180 1.62 -15.23 -8.63
C GLY A 180 2.42 -14.17 -9.41
N VAL A 181 3.67 -13.92 -9.01
CA VAL A 181 4.59 -13.00 -9.69
C VAL A 181 5.69 -13.84 -10.33
N VAL A 182 5.85 -13.73 -11.65
CA VAL A 182 6.86 -14.48 -12.39
C VAL A 182 8.25 -13.95 -12.06
N VAL A 183 9.17 -14.83 -11.64
CA VAL A 183 10.59 -14.50 -11.46
C VAL A 183 11.39 -14.92 -12.69
N LEU A 184 12.05 -13.95 -13.33
CA LEU A 184 12.91 -14.17 -14.48
C LEU A 184 14.36 -14.39 -14.02
N PRO A 185 15.01 -15.49 -14.44
CA PRO A 185 16.42 -15.71 -14.16
C PRO A 185 17.30 -14.69 -14.90
N PRO A 186 18.57 -14.53 -14.52
CA PRO A 186 19.53 -13.79 -15.31
C PRO A 186 19.57 -14.33 -16.74
N PRO A 187 19.60 -13.48 -17.78
CA PRO A 187 19.68 -13.95 -19.15
C PRO A 187 20.97 -14.77 -19.35
N HIS A 188 20.85 -15.92 -20.00
CA HIS A 188 21.99 -16.73 -20.38
C HIS A 188 22.66 -16.14 -21.63
N SER A 189 23.99 -16.25 -21.75
CA SER A 189 24.74 -15.69 -22.88
C SER A 189 24.25 -16.19 -24.26
N THR A 190 23.62 -17.37 -24.29
CA THR A 190 23.07 -18.00 -25.50
C THR A 190 21.78 -17.37 -26.03
N VAL A 191 21.15 -16.46 -25.29
CA VAL A 191 19.94 -15.73 -25.72
C VAL A 191 20.19 -14.24 -25.96
N LEU A 192 21.43 -13.77 -25.82
CA LEU A 192 21.81 -12.39 -26.09
C LEU A 192 22.00 -12.20 -27.60
N THR A 193 21.14 -11.38 -28.21
CA THR A 193 21.43 -10.79 -29.52
C THR A 193 22.15 -9.46 -29.29
N VAL A 194 23.46 -9.42 -29.54
CA VAL A 194 24.23 -8.17 -29.54
C VAL A 194 24.05 -7.52 -30.91
N VAL A 195 23.34 -6.40 -30.97
CA VAL A 195 23.19 -5.61 -32.19
C VAL A 195 24.32 -4.56 -32.19
N PRO A 196 25.11 -4.45 -33.28
CA PRO A 196 26.19 -3.47 -33.39
C PRO A 196 25.69 -2.02 -33.49
#